data_AF-A0A1B0DQK0-F1
#
_entry.id   AF-A0A1B0DQK0-F1
#
_cell.length_a   1.000
_cell.length_b   1.000
_cell.length_c   1.000
_cell.angle_alpha   90.00
_cell.angle_beta   90.00
_cell.angle_gamma   90.00
#
_symmetry.space_group_name_H-M   'P 1'
#
loop_
_entity.id
_entity.type
_entity.pdbx_description
1 polymer ?
#
loop_
_entity_poly.entity_id
_entity_poly.type
_entity_poly.pdbx_seq_one_letter_code
_entity_poly.pdbx_strand_id
1 'polypeptide(L)'
;LQFLQLQLELIDNFRRRLVQLHNTNIGFTKILNAVNYLTSVLREWGENVHYLHLHAALVGPDAPEINSVFEKPVEELEHWQRKLVKELAGKVVDDIKAKSMPYRHDLWVTMPEQNAKEPFILSITAGEMFQIMMQCLHNLEMDLSANIFGIVLRLIANQLDDFFLDSMIMNTKFSVGGAAQFQFDMTRNLFPLFGQYIRKPELQFKSVADSCILLNLPRGSAILLHETLRDSSDLESHRKSLREVKVGNLMPPVALDVLERRTDICF
;
A
#
# COMPACT_ATOMS: atom_id res chain seq x y z
N LEU A 1 37.92 1.77 24.67
CA LEU A 1 36.50 2.15 24.93
C LEU A 1 36.19 3.61 24.59
N GLN A 2 37.05 4.59 24.92
CA GLN A 2 36.83 6.01 24.59
C GLN A 2 36.57 6.27 23.09
N PHE A 3 37.30 5.59 22.19
CA PHE A 3 37.08 5.71 20.74
C PHE A 3 35.69 5.22 20.30
N LEU A 4 35.22 4.08 20.83
CA LEU A 4 33.88 3.57 20.55
C LEU A 4 32.79 4.53 21.05
N GLN A 5 32.98 5.12 22.23
CA GLN A 5 32.05 6.11 22.77
C GLN A 5 31.94 7.33 21.85
N LEU A 6 33.07 7.85 21.35
CA LEU A 6 33.08 8.93 20.37
C LEU A 6 32.36 8.53 19.06
N GLN A 7 32.58 7.31 18.56
CA GLN A 7 31.88 6.83 17.36
C GLN A 7 30.36 6.82 17.55
N LEU A 8 29.89 6.29 18.68
CA LEU A 8 28.45 6.24 19.01
C LEU A 8 27.85 7.65 19.14
N GLU A 9 28.58 8.59 19.76
CA GLU A 9 28.16 9.98 19.88
C GLU A 9 28.06 10.67 18.51
N LEU A 10 29.02 10.44 17.61
CA LEU A 10 29.00 10.99 16.26
C LEU A 10 27.83 10.44 15.43
N ILE A 11 27.54 9.13 15.55
CA ILE A 11 26.40 8.49 14.89
C ILE A 11 25.09 9.12 15.38
N ASP A 12 24.93 9.30 16.69
CA ASP A 12 23.73 9.92 17.25
C ASP A 12 23.56 11.38 16.80
N ASN A 13 24.65 12.15 16.82
CA ASN A 13 24.64 13.53 16.34
C ASN A 13 24.25 13.61 14.85
N PHE A 14 24.77 12.70 14.03
CA PHE A 14 24.41 12.66 12.61
C PHE A 14 22.95 12.28 12.40
N ARG A 15 22.43 11.27 13.12
CA ARG A 15 21.01 10.91 13.13
C ARG A 15 20.13 12.11 13.48
N ARG A 16 20.44 12.83 14.56
CA ARG A 16 19.70 14.04 14.97
C ARG A 16 19.71 15.10 13.89
N ARG A 17 20.84 15.27 13.19
CA ARG A 17 20.95 16.23 12.07
C ARG A 17 20.06 15.83 10.89
N LEU A 18 20.02 14.55 10.53
CA LEU A 18 19.12 14.05 9.48
C LEU A 18 17.65 14.33 9.80
N VAL A 19 17.25 14.13 11.06
CA VAL A 19 15.90 14.44 11.55
C VAL A 19 15.59 15.94 11.48
N GLN A 20 16.54 16.79 11.87
CA GLN A 20 16.39 18.24 11.77
C GLN A 20 16.21 18.70 10.32
N LEU A 21 16.99 18.14 9.39
CA LEU A 21 16.88 18.45 7.96
C LEU A 21 15.54 18.01 7.39
N HIS A 22 15.03 16.86 7.83
CA HIS A 22 13.70 16.39 7.45
C HIS A 22 12.62 17.41 7.84
N ASN A 23 12.67 17.93 9.07
CA ASN A 23 11.72 18.94 9.54
C ASN A 23 11.75 20.25 8.72
N THR A 24 12.83 20.50 7.95
CA THR A 24 12.91 21.63 7.02
C THR A 24 12.36 21.33 5.62
N ASN A 25 11.79 20.14 5.39
CA ASN A 25 11.26 19.63 4.11
C ASN A 25 12.27 19.58 2.95
N ILE A 26 13.58 19.55 3.24
CA ILE A 26 14.61 19.50 2.21
C ILE A 26 15.06 18.04 2.00
N GLY A 27 14.92 17.54 0.76
CA GLY A 27 15.55 16.29 0.34
C GLY A 27 15.04 15.04 1.05
N PHE A 28 13.71 14.90 1.21
CA PHE A 28 13.06 13.78 1.92
C PHE A 28 13.62 12.41 1.49
N THR A 29 13.62 12.11 0.19
CA THR A 29 14.09 10.84 -0.38
C THR A 29 15.59 10.60 -0.09
N LYS A 30 16.40 11.66 -0.15
CA LYS A 30 17.84 11.62 0.17
C LYS A 30 18.08 11.31 1.65
N ILE A 31 17.30 11.91 2.55
CA ILE A 31 17.38 11.63 3.99
C ILE A 31 17.01 10.18 4.26
N LEU A 32 15.92 9.70 3.66
CA LEU A 32 15.49 8.31 3.83
C LEU A 32 16.53 7.30 3.31
N ASN A 33 17.16 7.57 2.17
CA ASN A 33 18.27 6.76 1.67
C ASN A 33 19.49 6.81 2.62
N ALA A 34 19.81 7.97 3.17
CA ALA A 34 20.91 8.10 4.12
C ALA A 34 20.64 7.28 5.40
N VAL A 35 19.43 7.37 5.96
CA VAL A 35 19.01 6.56 7.13
C VAL A 35 19.10 5.07 6.81
N ASN A 36 18.59 4.64 5.65
CA ASN A 36 18.67 3.25 5.21
C ASN A 36 20.13 2.77 5.09
N TYR A 37 20.99 3.57 4.44
CA TYR A 37 22.39 3.24 4.26
C TYR A 37 23.14 3.12 5.59
N LEU A 38 22.97 4.10 6.49
CA LEU A 38 23.56 4.03 7.83
C LEU A 38 23.12 2.78 8.58
N THR A 39 21.83 2.45 8.52
CA THR A 39 21.28 1.26 9.17
C THR A 39 21.98 0.00 8.67
N SER A 40 22.11 -0.15 7.35
CA SER A 40 22.81 -1.29 6.74
C SER A 40 24.28 -1.37 7.16
N VAL A 41 25.01 -0.25 7.13
CA VAL A 41 26.44 -0.20 7.51
C VAL A 41 26.63 -0.55 8.98
N LEU A 42 25.79 -0.03 9.87
CA LEU A 42 25.90 -0.32 11.30
C LEU A 42 25.53 -1.77 11.64
N ARG A 43 24.60 -2.36 10.91
CA ARG A 43 24.30 -3.81 11.00
C ARG A 43 25.51 -4.64 10.58
N GLU A 44 26.10 -4.33 9.42
CA GLU A 44 27.31 -5.01 8.93
C GLU A 44 28.48 -4.86 9.91
N TRP A 45 28.69 -3.67 10.47
CA TRP A 45 29.73 -3.44 11.48
C TRP A 45 29.43 -4.21 12.76
N GLY A 46 28.16 -4.30 13.15
CA GLY A 46 27.73 -5.06 14.33
C GLY A 46 28.04 -6.55 14.26
N GLU A 47 28.12 -7.11 13.05
CA GLU A 47 28.47 -8.52 12.80
C GLU A 47 29.99 -8.76 12.78
N ASN A 48 30.80 -7.69 12.74
CA ASN A 48 32.25 -7.83 12.71
C ASN A 48 32.81 -8.24 14.09
N VAL A 49 33.67 -9.27 14.08
CA VAL A 49 34.34 -9.82 15.27
C VAL A 49 34.97 -8.74 16.16
N HIS A 50 35.54 -7.68 15.57
CA HIS A 50 36.10 -6.57 16.32
C HIS A 50 35.06 -5.90 17.24
N TYR A 51 33.89 -5.58 16.71
CA TYR A 51 32.83 -4.90 17.47
C TYR A 51 32.10 -5.85 18.43
N LEU A 52 32.01 -7.14 18.09
CA LEU A 52 31.52 -8.17 19.01
C LEU A 52 32.43 -8.32 20.24
N HIS A 53 33.76 -8.31 20.04
CA HIS A 53 34.70 -8.29 21.17
C HIS A 53 34.59 -7.02 22.01
N LEU A 54 34.33 -5.86 21.38
CA LEU A 54 34.09 -4.62 22.12
C LEU A 54 32.79 -4.69 22.96
N HIS A 55 31.74 -5.32 22.45
CA HIS A 55 30.52 -5.58 23.23
C HIS A 55 30.81 -6.48 24.43
N ALA A 56 31.49 -7.60 24.21
CA ALA A 56 31.88 -8.51 25.30
C ALA A 56 32.76 -7.83 26.36
N ALA A 57 33.66 -6.94 25.95
CA ALA A 57 34.49 -6.15 26.86
C ALA A 57 33.70 -5.10 27.66
N LEU A 58 32.54 -4.63 27.15
CA LEU A 58 31.67 -3.67 27.83
C LEU A 58 30.70 -4.34 28.81
N VAL A 59 30.08 -5.44 28.40
CA VAL A 59 28.99 -6.11 29.14
C VAL A 59 29.52 -7.24 30.03
N GLY A 60 30.73 -7.73 29.75
CA GLY A 60 31.33 -8.86 30.46
C GLY A 60 30.95 -10.22 29.86
N PRO A 61 31.61 -11.29 30.30
CA PRO A 61 31.40 -12.65 29.77
C PRO A 61 30.04 -13.25 30.14
N ASP A 62 29.38 -12.73 31.17
CA ASP A 62 28.07 -13.20 31.67
C ASP A 62 26.89 -12.48 31.00
N ALA A 63 27.12 -11.82 29.86
CA ALA A 63 26.06 -11.17 29.10
C ALA A 63 25.02 -12.23 28.66
N PRO A 64 23.71 -12.01 28.93
CA PRO A 64 22.67 -12.97 28.59
C PRO A 64 22.49 -13.15 27.08
N GLU A 65 22.92 -12.15 26.29
CA GLU A 65 22.81 -12.14 24.83
C GLU A 65 24.08 -11.58 24.17
N ILE A 66 24.47 -12.18 23.04
CA ILE A 66 25.52 -11.66 22.17
C ILE A 66 24.88 -10.60 21.27
N ASN A 67 24.99 -9.34 21.67
CA ASN A 67 24.45 -8.20 20.92
C ASN A 67 25.57 -7.34 20.31
N SER A 68 25.20 -6.49 19.37
CA SER A 68 26.09 -5.50 18.77
C SER A 68 26.18 -4.24 19.65
N VAL A 69 27.35 -3.60 19.70
CA VAL A 69 27.49 -2.26 20.31
C VAL A 69 26.66 -1.18 19.60
N PHE A 70 26.16 -1.47 18.38
CA PHE A 70 25.34 -0.57 17.57
C PHE A 70 23.83 -0.85 17.65
N GLU A 71 23.38 -1.78 18.49
CA GLU A 71 21.96 -2.19 18.55
C GLU A 71 21.03 -0.99 18.74
N LYS A 72 21.26 -0.19 19.77
CA LYS A 72 20.45 1.00 20.06
C LYS A 72 20.46 2.04 18.92
N PRO A 73 21.62 2.47 18.37
CA PRO A 73 21.64 3.34 17.18
C PRO A 73 20.87 2.77 15.98
N VAL A 74 20.96 1.45 15.75
CA VAL A 74 20.24 0.77 14.66
C VAL A 74 18.73 0.81 14.91
N GLU A 75 18.25 0.42 16.10
CA GLU A 75 16.83 0.48 16.48
C GLU A 75 16.25 1.89 16.27
N GLU A 76 17.01 2.91 16.68
CA GLU A 76 16.64 4.31 16.53
C GLU A 76 16.55 4.76 15.07
N LEU A 77 17.51 4.38 14.23
CA LEU A 77 17.49 4.68 12.79
C LEU A 77 16.34 3.97 12.09
N GLU A 78 16.05 2.72 12.44
CA GLU A 78 14.94 1.96 11.89
C GLU A 78 13.58 2.52 12.29
N HIS A 79 13.46 3.03 13.53
CA HIS A 79 12.28 3.76 13.95
C HIS A 79 12.03 4.97 13.03
N TRP A 80 13.08 5.75 12.76
CA TRP A 80 12.99 6.89 11.85
C TRP A 80 12.71 6.47 10.40
N GLN A 81 13.34 5.41 9.90
CA GLN A 81 13.07 4.85 8.59
C GLN A 81 11.59 4.49 8.45
N ARG A 82 11.00 3.78 9.41
CA ARG A 82 9.58 3.42 9.42
C ARG A 82 8.69 4.65 9.42
N LYS A 83 9.02 5.67 10.21
CA LYS A 83 8.27 6.93 10.28
C LYS A 83 8.32 7.69 8.94
N LEU A 84 9.51 7.88 8.38
CA LEU A 84 9.73 8.58 7.11
C LEU A 84 9.06 7.84 5.93
N VAL A 85 9.14 6.52 5.88
CA VAL A 85 8.43 5.72 4.87
C VAL A 85 6.92 5.96 4.92
N LYS A 86 6.33 5.95 6.13
CA LYS A 86 4.90 6.19 6.31
C LYS A 86 4.50 7.60 5.89
N GLU A 87 5.27 8.61 6.29
CA GLU A 87 5.01 10.00 5.92
C GLU A 87 5.13 10.23 4.40
N LEU A 88 6.12 9.62 3.74
CA LEU A 88 6.29 9.73 2.29
C LEU A 88 5.14 9.08 1.53
N ALA A 89 4.78 7.85 1.89
CA ALA A 89 3.67 7.15 1.27
C ALA A 89 2.34 7.90 1.46
N GLY A 90 2.11 8.42 2.67
CA GLY A 90 0.92 9.23 2.98
C GLY A 90 0.81 10.46 2.10
N LYS A 91 1.88 11.27 1.97
CA LYS A 91 1.89 12.46 1.11
C LYS A 91 1.54 12.12 -0.35
N VAL A 92 2.14 11.07 -0.88
CA VAL A 92 1.88 10.62 -2.27
C VAL A 92 0.43 10.17 -2.45
N VAL A 93 -0.10 9.40 -1.50
CA VAL A 93 -1.48 8.93 -1.52
C VAL A 93 -2.45 10.10 -1.41
N ASP A 94 -2.17 11.09 -0.56
CA ASP A 94 -3.02 12.28 -0.39
C ASP A 94 -3.08 13.13 -1.68
N ASP A 95 -1.96 13.28 -2.38
CA ASP A 95 -1.92 13.94 -3.70
C ASP A 95 -2.81 13.20 -4.71
N ILE A 96 -2.72 11.86 -4.77
CA ILE A 96 -3.55 11.03 -5.65
C ILE A 96 -5.04 11.15 -5.26
N LYS A 97 -5.36 11.13 -3.96
CA LYS A 97 -6.74 11.28 -3.44
C LYS A 97 -7.33 12.65 -3.79
N ALA A 98 -6.53 13.70 -3.77
CA ALA A 98 -6.96 15.03 -4.18
C ALA A 98 -7.33 15.04 -5.68
N LYS A 99 -6.54 14.38 -6.51
CA LYS A 99 -6.77 14.30 -7.97
C LYS A 99 -7.86 13.30 -8.38
N SER A 100 -8.28 12.40 -7.51
CA SER A 100 -9.38 11.46 -7.77
C SER A 100 -10.78 12.07 -7.61
N MET A 101 -10.89 13.32 -7.14
CA MET A 101 -12.19 13.96 -6.87
C MET A 101 -13.16 13.90 -8.06
N PRO A 102 -12.77 14.26 -9.30
CA PRO A 102 -13.67 14.16 -10.45
C PRO A 102 -14.14 12.72 -10.70
N TYR A 103 -13.21 11.76 -10.66
CA TYR A 103 -13.49 10.34 -10.88
C TYR A 103 -14.52 9.76 -9.89
N ARG A 104 -14.45 10.18 -8.61
CA ARG A 104 -15.43 9.77 -7.59
C ARG A 104 -16.86 10.25 -7.85
N HIS A 105 -17.02 11.30 -8.66
CA HIS A 105 -18.32 11.91 -8.98
C HIS A 105 -18.77 11.62 -10.41
N ASP A 106 -18.15 10.66 -11.09
CA ASP A 106 -18.67 10.16 -12.36
C ASP A 106 -20.09 9.61 -12.19
N LEU A 107 -20.80 9.51 -13.31
CA LEU A 107 -22.19 9.06 -13.36
C LEU A 107 -22.30 7.52 -13.24
N TRP A 108 -21.60 6.91 -12.28
CA TRP A 108 -21.51 5.46 -12.06
C TRP A 108 -22.86 4.74 -12.01
N VAL A 109 -23.87 5.41 -11.42
CA VAL A 109 -25.23 4.87 -11.24
C VAL A 109 -26.00 4.81 -12.55
N THR A 110 -25.74 5.74 -13.47
CA THR A 110 -26.48 5.91 -14.74
C THR A 110 -25.61 5.68 -15.96
N MET A 111 -24.40 5.14 -15.76
CA MET A 111 -23.48 4.89 -16.85
C MET A 111 -24.08 3.82 -17.77
N PRO A 112 -24.17 4.08 -19.08
CA PRO A 112 -24.76 3.15 -20.02
C PRO A 112 -23.93 1.87 -20.10
N GLU A 113 -24.57 0.76 -20.46
CA GLU A 113 -23.85 -0.46 -20.78
C GLU A 113 -22.92 -0.23 -21.98
N GLN A 114 -21.72 -0.80 -21.91
CA GLN A 114 -20.73 -0.63 -22.96
C GLN A 114 -21.23 -1.23 -24.28
N ASN A 115 -21.15 -0.43 -25.34
CA ASN A 115 -21.40 -0.92 -26.69
C ASN A 115 -20.33 -1.95 -27.07
N ALA A 116 -20.72 -3.20 -27.37
CA ALA A 116 -19.79 -4.26 -27.74
C ALA A 116 -18.93 -3.94 -28.98
N LYS A 117 -19.31 -2.93 -29.78
CA LYS A 117 -18.56 -2.46 -30.96
C LYS A 117 -17.49 -1.42 -30.61
N GLU A 118 -17.51 -0.87 -29.40
CA GLU A 118 -16.61 0.19 -28.97
C GLU A 118 -15.62 -0.33 -27.92
N PRO A 119 -14.31 -0.09 -28.08
CA PRO A 119 -13.35 -0.46 -27.06
C PRO A 119 -13.61 0.35 -25.79
N PHE A 120 -13.39 -0.27 -24.64
CA PHE A 120 -13.27 0.48 -23.40
C PHE A 120 -12.11 1.47 -23.49
N ILE A 121 -12.34 2.66 -22.96
CA ILE A 121 -11.32 3.69 -22.76
C ILE A 121 -11.24 4.03 -21.29
N LEU A 122 -10.09 4.54 -20.85
CA LEU A 122 -9.96 5.04 -19.49
C LEU A 122 -10.98 6.15 -19.25
N SER A 123 -11.66 6.12 -18.10
CA SER A 123 -12.54 7.20 -17.67
C SER A 123 -11.80 8.54 -17.72
N ILE A 124 -12.35 9.51 -18.46
CA ILE A 124 -11.66 10.78 -18.75
C ILE A 124 -11.29 11.51 -17.44
N THR A 125 -12.17 11.47 -16.45
CA THR A 125 -12.01 12.08 -15.12
C THR A 125 -10.96 11.36 -14.24
N ALA A 126 -10.58 10.13 -14.58
CA ALA A 126 -9.52 9.39 -13.91
C ALA A 126 -8.12 9.77 -14.41
N GLY A 127 -8.02 10.43 -15.58
CA GLY A 127 -6.75 10.71 -16.25
C GLY A 127 -5.75 11.46 -15.37
N GLU A 128 -6.18 12.52 -14.69
CA GLU A 128 -5.30 13.31 -13.82
C GLU A 128 -4.80 12.50 -12.62
N MET A 129 -5.66 11.70 -11.99
CA MET A 129 -5.31 10.79 -10.89
C MET A 129 -4.25 9.77 -11.31
N PHE A 130 -4.42 9.14 -12.48
CA PHE A 130 -3.45 8.14 -12.96
C PHE A 130 -2.14 8.77 -13.44
N GLN A 131 -2.19 9.97 -14.03
CA GLN A 131 -1.00 10.70 -14.43
C GLN A 131 -0.15 11.09 -13.21
N ILE A 132 -0.76 11.65 -12.15
CA ILE A 132 -0.01 12.00 -10.94
C ILE A 132 0.57 10.76 -10.27
N MET A 133 -0.21 9.66 -10.21
CA MET A 133 0.27 8.38 -9.67
C MET A 133 1.49 7.88 -10.43
N MET A 134 1.44 7.85 -11.77
CA MET A 134 2.58 7.44 -12.61
C MET A 134 3.82 8.31 -12.34
N GLN A 135 3.65 9.63 -12.32
CA GLN A 135 4.76 10.57 -12.08
C GLN A 135 5.38 10.37 -10.70
N CYS A 136 4.57 10.22 -9.66
CA CYS A 136 5.04 9.99 -8.30
C CYS A 136 5.82 8.68 -8.20
N LEU A 137 5.27 7.58 -8.74
CA LEU A 137 5.95 6.28 -8.69
C LEU A 137 7.29 6.30 -9.42
N HIS A 138 7.35 6.92 -10.60
CA HIS A 138 8.60 7.07 -11.35
C HIS A 138 9.64 7.90 -10.59
N ASN A 139 9.24 9.04 -10.02
CA ASN A 139 10.16 9.87 -9.24
C ASN A 139 10.70 9.12 -8.02
N LEU A 140 9.85 8.37 -7.33
CA LEU A 140 10.24 7.55 -6.18
C LEU A 140 11.22 6.44 -6.58
N GLU A 141 11.01 5.78 -7.73
CA GLU A 141 11.92 4.78 -8.26
C GLU A 141 13.31 5.35 -8.54
N MET A 142 13.37 6.55 -9.13
CA MET A 142 14.63 7.23 -9.45
C MET A 142 15.38 7.74 -8.21
N ASP A 143 14.64 8.22 -7.21
CA ASP A 143 15.22 8.89 -6.05
C ASP A 143 15.54 7.95 -4.88
N LEU A 144 14.87 6.80 -4.75
CA LEU A 144 15.01 5.89 -3.62
C LEU A 144 15.90 4.68 -3.96
N SER A 145 16.61 4.17 -2.96
CA SER A 145 17.23 2.85 -3.06
C SER A 145 16.18 1.77 -3.29
N ALA A 146 16.52 0.73 -4.06
CA ALA A 146 15.56 -0.32 -4.47
C ALA A 146 14.82 -0.97 -3.29
N ASN A 147 15.51 -1.19 -2.16
CA ASN A 147 14.90 -1.73 -0.95
C ASN A 147 13.80 -0.79 -0.40
N ILE A 148 14.13 0.50 -0.25
CA ILE A 148 13.19 1.51 0.25
C ILE A 148 12.04 1.72 -0.72
N PHE A 149 12.32 1.82 -2.02
CA PHE A 149 11.30 1.95 -3.05
C PHE A 149 10.29 0.80 -2.95
N GLY A 150 10.74 -0.45 -2.83
CA GLY A 150 9.86 -1.60 -2.67
C GLY A 150 8.97 -1.52 -1.41
N ILE A 151 9.48 -1.00 -0.30
CA ILE A 151 8.70 -0.81 0.93
C ILE A 151 7.65 0.30 0.75
N VAL A 152 8.07 1.46 0.22
CA VAL A 152 7.19 2.61 -0.01
C VAL A 152 6.09 2.25 -1.02
N LEU A 153 6.44 1.58 -2.11
CA LEU A 153 5.52 1.15 -3.16
C LEU A 153 4.40 0.24 -2.62
N ARG A 154 4.75 -0.76 -1.80
CA ARG A 154 3.75 -1.64 -1.17
C ARG A 154 2.85 -0.88 -0.21
N LEU A 155 3.41 0.07 0.55
CA LEU A 155 2.62 0.89 1.47
C LEU A 155 1.65 1.81 0.73
N ILE A 156 2.08 2.41 -0.38
CA ILE A 156 1.20 3.20 -1.27
C ILE A 156 0.09 2.31 -1.83
N ALA A 157 0.41 1.12 -2.35
CA ALA A 157 -0.58 0.21 -2.91
C ALA A 157 -1.66 -0.18 -1.88
N ASN A 158 -1.26 -0.55 -0.66
CA ASN A 158 -2.20 -0.87 0.42
C ASN A 158 -3.09 0.32 0.78
N GLN A 159 -2.52 1.53 0.94
CA GLN A 159 -3.32 2.72 1.26
C GLN A 159 -4.29 3.11 0.14
N LEU A 160 -3.92 2.83 -1.12
CA LEU A 160 -4.80 3.03 -2.27
C LEU A 160 -5.89 1.95 -2.33
N ASP A 161 -5.59 0.69 -2.02
CA ASP A 161 -6.58 -0.40 -1.92
C ASP A 161 -7.67 -0.03 -0.90
N ASP A 162 -7.27 0.40 0.30
CA ASP A 162 -8.17 0.89 1.35
C ASP A 162 -8.97 2.11 0.87
N PHE A 163 -8.31 3.09 0.24
CA PHE A 163 -8.98 4.29 -0.27
C PHE A 163 -10.04 3.98 -1.33
N PHE A 164 -9.73 3.14 -2.31
CA PHE A 164 -10.69 2.79 -3.36
C PHE A 164 -11.87 2.00 -2.81
N LEU A 165 -11.65 1.12 -1.83
CA LEU A 165 -12.74 0.44 -1.13
C LEU A 165 -13.61 1.46 -0.38
N ASP A 166 -13.04 2.19 0.57
CA ASP A 166 -13.78 2.99 1.55
C ASP A 166 -14.37 4.26 0.95
N SER A 167 -13.60 4.96 0.11
CA SER A 167 -13.96 6.28 -0.39
C SER A 167 -14.62 6.25 -1.76
N MET A 168 -14.41 5.18 -2.53
CA MET A 168 -15.01 5.05 -3.87
C MET A 168 -16.13 4.00 -3.86
N ILE A 169 -15.79 2.72 -3.69
CA ILE A 169 -16.76 1.62 -3.84
C ILE A 169 -17.89 1.75 -2.81
N MET A 170 -17.57 1.93 -1.53
CA MET A 170 -18.58 1.98 -0.46
C MET A 170 -19.52 3.19 -0.55
N ASN A 171 -19.08 4.29 -1.17
CA ASN A 171 -19.87 5.52 -1.30
C ASN A 171 -20.59 5.66 -2.64
N THR A 172 -20.53 4.65 -3.50
CA THR A 172 -21.01 4.72 -4.88
C THR A 172 -21.98 3.59 -5.19
N LYS A 173 -23.06 3.88 -5.91
CA LYS A 173 -23.89 2.85 -6.54
C LYS A 173 -23.44 2.65 -7.99
N PHE A 174 -23.48 1.42 -8.47
CA PHE A 174 -23.01 1.07 -9.82
C PHE A 174 -24.15 0.49 -10.65
N SER A 175 -24.36 1.04 -11.85
CA SER A 175 -25.01 0.30 -12.93
C SER A 175 -24.11 -0.84 -13.42
N VAL A 176 -24.65 -1.75 -14.22
CA VAL A 176 -23.85 -2.76 -14.92
C VAL A 176 -22.74 -2.11 -15.76
N GLY A 177 -23.05 -1.03 -16.48
CA GLY A 177 -22.06 -0.24 -17.23
C GLY A 177 -21.00 0.39 -16.34
N GLY A 178 -21.40 1.01 -15.23
CA GLY A 178 -20.49 1.63 -14.26
C GLY A 178 -19.55 0.63 -13.61
N ALA A 179 -20.06 -0.54 -13.21
CA ALA A 179 -19.25 -1.63 -12.66
C ALA A 179 -18.21 -2.15 -13.67
N ALA A 180 -18.59 -2.27 -14.94
CA ALA A 180 -17.70 -2.72 -16.01
C ALA A 180 -16.61 -1.68 -16.31
N GLN A 181 -16.97 -0.39 -16.35
CA GLN A 181 -15.99 0.69 -16.54
C GLN A 181 -15.01 0.78 -15.36
N PHE A 182 -15.50 0.67 -14.12
CA PHE A 182 -14.64 0.63 -12.95
C PHE A 182 -13.66 -0.55 -13.00
N GLN A 183 -14.15 -1.74 -13.36
CA GLN A 183 -13.29 -2.91 -13.57
C GLN A 183 -12.23 -2.65 -14.65
N PHE A 184 -12.60 -2.02 -15.76
CA PHE A 184 -11.64 -1.66 -16.81
C PHE A 184 -10.56 -0.70 -16.28
N ASP A 185 -10.95 0.38 -15.61
CA ASP A 185 -10.01 1.35 -15.05
C ASP A 185 -9.03 0.71 -14.07
N MET A 186 -9.50 -0.18 -13.19
CA MET A 186 -8.63 -0.87 -12.23
C MET A 186 -7.71 -1.89 -12.91
N THR A 187 -8.28 -2.78 -13.73
CA THR A 187 -7.54 -3.93 -14.28
C THR A 187 -6.64 -3.59 -15.47
N ARG A 188 -6.96 -2.51 -16.19
CA ARG A 188 -6.20 -2.07 -17.38
C ARG A 188 -5.35 -0.82 -17.13
N ASN A 189 -5.52 -0.13 -16.00
CA ASN A 189 -4.71 1.05 -15.68
C ASN A 189 -4.08 0.96 -14.29
N LEU A 190 -4.87 0.89 -13.20
CA LEU A 190 -4.30 0.87 -11.84
C LEU A 190 -3.31 -0.28 -11.64
N PHE A 191 -3.73 -1.53 -11.92
CA PHE A 191 -2.87 -2.68 -11.67
C PHE A 191 -1.64 -2.66 -12.59
N PRO A 192 -1.75 -2.41 -13.92
CA PRO A 192 -0.58 -2.30 -14.78
C PRO A 192 0.42 -1.21 -14.40
N LEU A 193 -0.01 -0.08 -13.82
CA LEU A 193 0.91 0.95 -13.30
C LEU A 193 1.84 0.38 -12.22
N PHE A 194 1.32 -0.40 -11.28
CA PHE A 194 2.12 -1.11 -10.29
C PHE A 194 2.83 -2.34 -10.87
N GLY A 195 2.28 -2.92 -11.93
CA GLY A 195 2.84 -4.08 -12.64
C GLY A 195 4.21 -3.81 -13.29
N GLN A 196 4.57 -2.54 -13.49
CA GLN A 196 5.92 -2.14 -13.92
C GLN A 196 6.99 -2.48 -12.87
N TYR A 197 6.58 -2.56 -11.60
CA TYR A 197 7.48 -2.71 -10.45
C TYR A 197 7.25 -4.00 -9.66
N ILE A 198 6.05 -4.60 -9.77
CA ILE A 198 5.62 -5.77 -8.98
C ILE A 198 5.17 -6.90 -9.90
N ARG A 199 5.71 -8.11 -9.68
CA ARG A 199 5.20 -9.34 -10.28
C ARG A 199 3.89 -9.70 -9.55
N LYS A 200 2.72 -9.46 -10.18
CA LYS A 200 1.34 -9.62 -9.64
C LYS A 200 0.82 -8.42 -8.81
N PRO A 201 0.58 -7.26 -9.45
CA PRO A 201 0.05 -6.06 -8.78
C PRO A 201 -1.32 -6.29 -8.12
N GLU A 202 -2.16 -7.17 -8.64
CA GLU A 202 -3.47 -7.52 -8.10
C GLU A 202 -3.40 -8.06 -6.66
N LEU A 203 -2.26 -8.62 -6.25
CA LEU A 203 -2.05 -9.09 -4.87
C LEU A 203 -1.80 -7.96 -3.87
N GLN A 204 -1.53 -6.74 -4.36
CA GLN A 204 -1.45 -5.53 -3.52
C GLN A 204 -2.79 -4.78 -3.45
N PHE A 205 -3.69 -5.03 -4.40
CA PHE A 205 -5.02 -4.41 -4.49
C PHE A 205 -6.12 -5.44 -4.23
N LYS A 206 -6.03 -6.13 -3.10
CA LYS A 206 -6.85 -7.30 -2.80
C LYS A 206 -8.33 -6.95 -2.68
N SER A 207 -8.63 -5.86 -1.99
CA SER A 207 -10.00 -5.44 -1.72
C SER A 207 -10.66 -4.91 -2.99
N VAL A 208 -9.92 -4.12 -3.77
CA VAL A 208 -10.38 -3.62 -5.07
C VAL A 208 -10.55 -4.76 -6.08
N ALA A 209 -9.60 -5.70 -6.14
CA ALA A 209 -9.69 -6.84 -7.05
C ALA A 209 -10.92 -7.72 -6.75
N ASP A 210 -11.15 -8.07 -5.48
CA ASP A 210 -12.33 -8.80 -5.04
C ASP A 210 -13.62 -8.00 -5.31
N SER A 211 -13.61 -6.69 -5.08
CA SER A 211 -14.78 -5.83 -5.33
C SER A 211 -15.12 -5.76 -6.82
N CYS A 212 -14.13 -5.68 -7.70
CA CYS A 212 -14.34 -5.76 -9.15
C CYS A 212 -15.04 -7.07 -9.57
N ILE A 213 -14.73 -8.19 -8.91
CA ILE A 213 -15.41 -9.47 -9.14
C ILE A 213 -16.88 -9.37 -8.71
N LEU A 214 -17.14 -8.94 -7.47
CA LEU A 214 -18.51 -8.86 -6.91
C LEU A 214 -19.42 -7.92 -7.70
N LEU A 215 -18.93 -6.72 -8.05
CA LEU A 215 -19.67 -5.73 -8.82
C LEU A 215 -20.05 -6.22 -10.22
N ASN A 216 -19.26 -7.14 -10.80
CA ASN A 216 -19.45 -7.65 -12.16
C ASN A 216 -19.94 -9.10 -12.22
N LEU A 217 -20.35 -9.70 -11.09
CA LEU A 217 -20.97 -11.04 -11.11
C LEU A 217 -22.23 -11.06 -11.99
N PRO A 218 -22.52 -12.18 -12.68
CA PRO A 218 -23.82 -12.37 -13.31
C PRO A 218 -24.95 -12.17 -12.30
N ARG A 219 -26.02 -11.47 -12.69
CA ARG A 219 -27.11 -11.06 -11.79
C ARG A 219 -27.67 -12.21 -10.94
N GLY A 220 -27.94 -13.37 -11.54
CA GLY A 220 -28.43 -14.55 -10.81
C GLY A 220 -27.45 -15.04 -9.74
N SER A 221 -26.15 -15.08 -10.07
CA SER A 221 -25.10 -15.46 -9.11
C SER A 221 -24.95 -14.42 -8.00
N ALA A 222 -25.09 -13.13 -8.31
CA ALA A 222 -25.04 -12.05 -7.33
C ALA A 222 -26.20 -12.12 -6.33
N ILE A 223 -27.43 -12.39 -6.80
CA ILE A 223 -28.62 -12.56 -5.94
C ILE A 223 -28.45 -13.76 -5.00
N LEU A 224 -28.06 -14.93 -5.55
CA LEU A 224 -27.86 -16.14 -4.74
C LEU A 224 -26.76 -15.94 -3.68
N LEU A 225 -25.66 -15.26 -4.05
CA LEU A 225 -24.59 -14.96 -3.13
C LEU A 225 -25.05 -13.96 -2.05
N HIS A 226 -25.82 -12.93 -2.42
CA HIS A 226 -26.38 -11.97 -1.46
C HIS A 226 -27.28 -12.65 -0.43
N GLU A 227 -28.21 -13.51 -0.88
CA GLU A 227 -29.08 -14.31 0.01
C GLU A 227 -28.25 -15.20 0.94
N THR A 228 -27.28 -15.92 0.38
CA THR A 228 -26.39 -16.81 1.15
C THR A 228 -25.61 -16.06 2.23
N LEU A 229 -25.14 -14.84 1.96
CA LEU A 229 -24.37 -14.02 2.91
C LEU A 229 -25.23 -13.32 3.96
N ARG A 230 -26.54 -13.18 3.70
CA ARG A 230 -27.51 -12.56 4.62
C ARG A 230 -28.11 -13.57 5.59
N ASP A 231 -28.11 -14.85 5.23
CA ASP A 231 -28.60 -15.93 6.07
C ASP A 231 -27.82 -16.04 7.38
N SER A 232 -28.44 -16.65 8.40
CA SER A 232 -27.83 -16.86 9.72
C SER A 232 -26.78 -17.98 9.75
N SER A 233 -26.14 -18.25 8.61
CA SER A 233 -25.09 -19.26 8.49
C SER A 233 -23.78 -18.75 9.11
N ASP A 234 -22.86 -19.67 9.41
CA ASP A 234 -21.60 -19.29 10.05
C ASP A 234 -20.63 -18.57 9.08
N LEU A 235 -19.66 -17.85 9.65
CA LEU A 235 -18.72 -17.05 8.87
C LEU A 235 -17.87 -17.90 7.89
N GLU A 236 -17.60 -19.16 8.24
CA GLU A 236 -16.82 -20.07 7.40
C GLU A 236 -17.60 -20.55 6.17
N SER A 237 -18.89 -20.82 6.32
CA SER A 237 -19.80 -21.08 5.21
C SER A 237 -19.81 -19.89 4.25
N HIS A 238 -19.99 -18.67 4.76
CA HIS A 238 -19.93 -17.45 3.94
C HIS A 238 -18.58 -17.29 3.21
N ARG A 239 -17.45 -17.54 3.89
CA ARG A 239 -16.12 -17.52 3.26
C ARG A 239 -15.97 -18.58 2.18
N LYS A 240 -16.62 -19.75 2.31
CA LYS A 240 -16.60 -20.78 1.28
C LYS A 240 -17.36 -20.33 0.03
N SER A 241 -18.55 -19.77 0.20
CA SER A 241 -19.34 -19.22 -0.92
C SER A 241 -18.62 -18.09 -1.66
N LEU A 242 -17.93 -17.21 -0.93
CA LEU A 242 -17.07 -16.19 -1.55
C LEU A 242 -15.93 -16.80 -2.38
N ARG A 243 -15.26 -17.84 -1.87
CA ARG A 243 -14.18 -18.52 -2.59
C ARG A 243 -14.67 -19.21 -3.87
N GLU A 244 -15.90 -19.72 -3.88
CA GLU A 244 -16.52 -20.32 -5.08
C GLU A 244 -16.67 -19.30 -6.22
N VAL A 245 -16.89 -18.02 -5.90
CA VAL A 245 -16.89 -16.91 -6.87
C VAL A 245 -15.53 -16.23 -7.03
N LYS A 246 -14.45 -16.82 -6.50
CA LYS A 246 -13.06 -16.33 -6.55
C LYS A 246 -12.80 -15.05 -5.74
N VAL A 247 -13.61 -14.77 -4.73
CA VAL A 247 -13.40 -13.71 -3.74
C VAL A 247 -12.73 -14.33 -2.51
N GLY A 248 -11.54 -13.86 -2.16
CA GLY A 248 -10.70 -14.53 -1.16
C GLY A 248 -10.20 -13.65 -0.02
N ASN A 249 -10.26 -12.34 -0.18
CA ASN A 249 -9.64 -11.35 0.69
C ASN A 249 -10.68 -10.55 1.49
N LEU A 250 -11.84 -10.25 0.90
CA LEU A 250 -12.91 -9.53 1.60
C LEU A 250 -13.55 -10.37 2.70
N MET A 251 -13.87 -9.71 3.81
CA MET A 251 -14.68 -10.29 4.87
C MET A 251 -16.14 -10.40 4.41
N PRO A 252 -16.90 -11.44 4.82
CA PRO A 252 -18.29 -11.60 4.41
C PRO A 252 -19.20 -10.38 4.56
N PRO A 253 -19.18 -9.61 5.67
CA PRO A 253 -19.99 -8.40 5.78
C PRO A 253 -19.62 -7.34 4.74
N VAL A 254 -18.32 -7.15 4.49
CA VAL A 254 -17.82 -6.18 3.51
C VAL A 254 -18.20 -6.62 2.09
N ALA A 255 -18.09 -7.91 1.78
CA ALA A 255 -18.50 -8.45 0.49
C ALA A 255 -20.00 -8.27 0.24
N LEU A 256 -20.83 -8.44 1.27
CA LEU A 256 -22.26 -8.15 1.23
C LEU A 256 -22.51 -6.66 0.92
N ASP A 257 -21.83 -5.75 1.63
CA ASP A 257 -21.94 -4.31 1.39
C ASP A 257 -21.56 -3.91 -0.05
N VAL A 258 -20.50 -4.54 -0.60
CA VAL A 258 -20.06 -4.36 -2.00
C VAL A 258 -21.12 -4.84 -2.98
N LEU A 259 -21.70 -6.03 -2.77
CA LEU A 259 -22.80 -6.53 -3.61
C LEU A 259 -23.96 -5.53 -3.63
N GLU A 260 -24.34 -5.02 -2.46
CA GLU A 260 -25.39 -4.02 -2.32
C GLU A 260 -25.06 -2.68 -2.97
N ARG A 261 -23.83 -2.44 -3.45
CA ARG A 261 -23.55 -1.24 -4.27
C ARG A 261 -24.14 -1.34 -5.68
N ARG A 262 -24.49 -2.53 -6.16
CA ARG A 262 -25.04 -2.71 -7.51
C ARG A 262 -26.52 -2.31 -7.57
N THR A 263 -26.91 -1.61 -8.63
CA THR A 263 -28.30 -1.16 -8.81
C THR A 263 -29.25 -2.24 -9.32
N ASP A 264 -28.73 -3.33 -9.91
CA ASP A 264 -29.51 -4.41 -10.52
C ASP A 264 -29.97 -5.50 -9.54
N ILE A 265 -29.46 -5.46 -8.30
CA ILE A 265 -29.85 -6.35 -7.19
C ILE A 265 -30.38 -5.60 -5.97
N CYS A 266 -30.29 -4.26 -5.94
CA CYS A 266 -30.88 -3.48 -4.86
C CYS A 266 -32.41 -3.62 -4.87
N PHE A 267 -32.96 -4.10 -3.75
CA PHE A 267 -34.38 -4.06 -3.41
C PHE A 267 -34.75 -2.76 -2.71
#